data_AF-A0A7Y4E3M1-F1
#
_entry.id   AF-A0A7Y4E3M1-F1
#
_cell.length_a   1.000
_cell.length_b   1.000
_cell.length_c   1.000
_cell.angle_alpha   90.00
_cell.angle_beta   90.00
_cell.angle_gamma   90.00
#
_symmetry.space_group_name_H-M   'P 1'
#
loop_
_entity.id
_entity.type
_entity.pdbx_description
1 polymer ?
#
loop_
_entity_poly.entity_id
_entity_poly.type
_entity_poly.pdbx_seq_one_letter_code
_entity_poly.pdbx_strand_id
1 'polypeptide(L)'
;MPRIPLFILLSLGLFAKIVHGQDLWWQTILSDAPISKVKQVIEDGGIWYDCEVHQQGVVFCVDDFHYYHQPLYGEAILTGEEIRFSFLTDYQVQNLNELILNLRKDGLVLTRVEIQGDRYDVKERLKDNLSRTVDKELILFINRYSQKAPRSMSWVLADEFDAPKPRLKVTLNSDGEMIELKVIRF
;
A
#
# COMPACT_ATOMS: atom_id res chain seq x y z
N MET A 1 -58.54 -32.82 21.67
CA MET A 1 -57.45 -32.72 20.68
C MET A 1 -56.57 -31.54 21.05
N PRO A 2 -55.37 -31.75 21.61
CA PRO A 2 -54.53 -30.66 22.09
C PRO A 2 -53.66 -30.08 20.96
N ARG A 3 -53.40 -28.78 21.09
CA ARG A 3 -52.62 -27.92 20.19
C ARG A 3 -51.13 -28.27 20.27
N ILE A 4 -50.46 -28.40 19.13
CA ILE A 4 -48.99 -28.49 19.03
C ILE A 4 -48.47 -27.08 18.71
N PRO A 5 -47.48 -26.55 19.45
CA PRO A 5 -47.00 -25.20 19.27
C PRO A 5 -45.96 -25.09 18.14
N LEU A 6 -45.95 -23.87 17.60
CA LEU A 6 -45.06 -23.27 16.61
C LEU A 6 -43.57 -23.57 16.87
N PHE A 7 -42.90 -24.27 15.96
CA PHE A 7 -41.45 -24.45 15.99
C PHE A 7 -40.74 -23.13 15.62
N ILE A 8 -39.84 -22.73 16.52
CA ILE A 8 -39.05 -21.50 16.49
C ILE A 8 -37.98 -21.59 15.39
N LEU A 9 -37.91 -20.52 14.59
CA LEU A 9 -36.84 -20.21 13.65
C LEU A 9 -35.47 -20.18 14.36
N LEU A 10 -34.59 -21.10 14.00
CA LEU A 10 -33.15 -21.01 14.25
C LEU A 10 -32.45 -20.93 12.88
N SER A 11 -32.61 -19.79 12.21
CA SER A 11 -31.66 -19.39 11.17
C SER A 11 -30.38 -18.94 11.88
N LEU A 12 -29.43 -19.87 12.05
CA LEU A 12 -28.04 -19.49 12.22
C LEU A 12 -27.65 -18.69 10.98
N GLY A 13 -27.66 -17.37 11.10
CA GLY A 13 -26.98 -16.49 10.17
C GLY A 13 -25.49 -16.79 10.28
N LEU A 14 -25.02 -17.71 9.43
CA LEU A 14 -23.65 -17.71 8.98
C LEU A 14 -23.42 -16.34 8.35
N PHE A 15 -22.90 -15.39 9.13
CA PHE A 15 -22.09 -14.32 8.59
C PHE A 15 -20.83 -14.98 8.02
N ALA A 16 -20.98 -15.67 6.89
CA ALA A 16 -19.88 -15.85 5.97
C ALA A 16 -19.49 -14.42 5.60
N LYS A 17 -18.39 -13.93 6.17
CA LYS A 17 -17.69 -12.81 5.56
C LYS A 17 -17.32 -13.32 4.19
N ILE A 18 -18.05 -12.88 3.18
CA ILE A 18 -17.63 -13.00 1.80
C ILE A 18 -16.38 -12.12 1.75
N VAL A 19 -15.23 -12.73 1.97
CA VAL A 19 -13.96 -12.21 1.48
C VAL A 19 -14.13 -12.33 -0.02
N HIS A 20 -14.66 -11.28 -0.65
CA HIS A 20 -14.45 -11.07 -2.07
C HIS A 20 -12.96 -11.29 -2.29
N GLY A 21 -12.58 -12.05 -3.32
CA GLY A 21 -11.20 -12.36 -3.66
C GLY A 21 -10.40 -11.11 -4.05
N GLN A 22 -10.29 -10.16 -3.13
CA GLN A 22 -9.41 -9.02 -3.17
C GLN A 22 -8.01 -9.60 -3.10
N ASP A 23 -7.36 -9.62 -4.26
CA ASP A 23 -5.92 -9.41 -4.41
C ASP A 23 -5.06 -10.03 -3.30
N LEU A 24 -5.18 -11.36 -3.08
CA LEU A 24 -4.38 -12.10 -2.09
C LEU A 24 -2.88 -11.85 -2.27
N TRP A 25 -2.47 -11.52 -3.50
CA TRP A 25 -1.10 -11.17 -3.84
C TRP A 25 -0.63 -9.89 -3.16
N TRP A 26 -1.48 -8.88 -2.99
CA TRP A 26 -1.11 -7.62 -2.32
C TRP A 26 -0.74 -7.89 -0.85
N GLN A 27 -1.57 -8.67 -0.17
CA GLN A 27 -1.28 -9.10 1.21
C GLN A 27 -0.02 -9.98 1.28
N THR A 28 0.25 -10.76 0.24
CA THR A 28 1.50 -11.54 0.14
C THR A 28 2.72 -10.63 0.02
N ILE A 29 2.66 -9.53 -0.74
CA ILE A 29 3.75 -8.54 -0.83
C ILE A 29 4.06 -7.95 0.54
N LEU A 30 3.03 -7.61 1.32
CA LEU A 30 3.18 -6.99 2.64
C LEU A 30 3.57 -7.97 3.76
N SER A 31 3.37 -9.27 3.54
CA SER A 31 3.63 -10.32 4.53
C SER A 31 5.12 -10.55 4.80
N ASP A 32 5.41 -11.46 5.74
CA ASP A 32 6.75 -12.00 6.00
C ASP A 32 7.19 -13.08 4.98
N ALA A 33 6.40 -13.34 3.94
CA ALA A 33 6.76 -14.32 2.92
C ALA A 33 8.13 -14.02 2.28
N PRO A 34 8.92 -15.07 1.98
CA PRO A 34 10.19 -14.89 1.30
C PRO A 34 9.97 -14.35 -0.11
N ILE A 35 10.93 -13.59 -0.64
CA ILE A 35 10.84 -12.98 -1.98
C ILE A 35 10.51 -14.00 -3.08
N SER A 36 11.02 -15.23 -2.98
CA SER A 36 10.71 -16.31 -3.94
C SER A 36 9.22 -16.63 -3.98
N LYS A 37 8.53 -16.59 -2.84
CA LYS A 37 7.08 -16.80 -2.78
C LYS A 37 6.32 -15.63 -3.36
N VAL A 38 6.79 -14.40 -3.12
CA VAL A 38 6.19 -13.20 -3.72
C VAL A 38 6.32 -13.24 -5.24
N LYS A 39 7.50 -13.56 -5.79
CA LYS A 39 7.72 -13.75 -7.24
C LYS A 39 6.77 -14.78 -7.83
N GLN A 40 6.67 -15.94 -7.18
CA GLN A 40 5.75 -16.99 -7.62
C GLN A 40 4.31 -16.49 -7.71
N VAL A 41 3.85 -15.67 -6.76
CA VAL A 41 2.48 -15.15 -6.80
C VAL A 41 2.27 -14.15 -7.93
N ILE A 42 3.31 -13.43 -8.37
CA ILE A 42 3.23 -12.57 -9.57
C ILE A 42 3.24 -13.43 -10.84
N GLU A 43 4.14 -14.40 -10.93
CA GLU A 43 4.31 -15.25 -12.11
C GLU A 43 3.12 -16.21 -12.33
N ASP A 44 2.59 -16.82 -11.26
CA ASP A 44 1.55 -17.85 -11.32
C ASP A 44 0.14 -17.32 -10.98
N GLY A 45 0.02 -16.08 -10.49
CA GLY A 45 -1.21 -15.54 -9.88
C GLY A 45 -2.35 -15.20 -10.84
N GLY A 46 -2.11 -15.28 -12.15
CA GLY A 46 -3.12 -15.21 -13.21
C GLY A 46 -3.68 -13.82 -13.54
N ILE A 47 -3.57 -12.83 -12.65
CA ILE A 47 -3.98 -11.43 -12.93
C ILE A 47 -2.86 -10.59 -13.55
N TRP A 48 -1.61 -11.00 -13.31
CA TRP A 48 -0.42 -10.37 -13.86
C TRP A 48 -0.12 -11.04 -15.19
N TYR A 49 0.26 -10.25 -16.18
CA TYR A 49 0.63 -10.74 -17.51
C TYR A 49 1.94 -10.12 -17.96
N ASP A 50 2.69 -10.84 -18.80
CA ASP A 50 3.94 -10.34 -19.36
C ASP A 50 3.65 -9.12 -20.24
N CYS A 51 4.22 -7.97 -19.87
CA CYS A 51 4.22 -6.77 -20.69
C CYS A 51 5.65 -6.48 -21.14
N GLU A 52 5.79 -6.09 -22.41
CA GLU A 52 7.00 -5.79 -23.19
C GLU A 52 8.39 -6.12 -22.58
N VAL A 53 9.24 -6.84 -23.33
CA VAL A 53 10.55 -7.30 -22.85
C VAL A 53 11.52 -6.12 -22.63
N HIS A 54 11.73 -5.75 -21.36
CA HIS A 54 12.78 -4.81 -20.98
C HIS A 54 14.15 -5.49 -20.89
N GLN A 55 15.21 -4.73 -21.20
CA GLN A 55 16.61 -5.21 -21.20
C GLN A 55 17.15 -5.61 -19.81
N GLN A 56 16.38 -5.41 -18.73
CA GLN A 56 16.84 -5.48 -17.33
C GLN A 56 16.02 -6.43 -16.44
N GLY A 57 15.03 -7.15 -16.98
CA GLY A 57 14.21 -8.09 -16.23
C GLY A 57 12.92 -8.45 -16.96
N VAL A 58 12.17 -9.39 -16.38
CA VAL A 58 10.80 -9.69 -16.83
C VAL A 58 9.87 -8.66 -16.19
N VAL A 59 9.03 -8.03 -17.01
CA VAL A 59 8.08 -7.02 -16.57
C VAL A 59 6.68 -7.59 -16.68
N PHE A 60 5.93 -7.48 -15.60
CA PHE A 60 4.55 -7.90 -15.50
C PHE A 60 3.67 -6.69 -15.31
N CYS A 61 2.50 -6.70 -15.93
CA CYS A 61 1.51 -5.64 -15.82
C CYS A 61 0.20 -6.17 -15.23
N VAL A 62 -0.55 -5.28 -14.58
CA VAL A 62 -1.90 -5.53 -14.08
C VAL A 62 -2.74 -4.27 -14.31
N ASP A 63 -3.84 -4.42 -15.06
CA ASP A 63 -4.70 -3.27 -15.41
C ASP A 63 -5.88 -3.10 -14.46
N ASP A 64 -6.34 -4.19 -13.84
CA ASP A 64 -7.55 -4.23 -13.01
C ASP A 64 -7.22 -4.43 -11.52
N PHE A 65 -6.20 -3.71 -11.02
CA PHE A 65 -5.88 -3.72 -9.60
C PHE A 65 -6.70 -2.68 -8.85
N HIS A 66 -7.41 -3.13 -7.81
CA HIS A 66 -8.13 -2.26 -6.89
C HIS A 66 -7.48 -2.28 -5.53
N TYR A 67 -6.69 -1.25 -5.21
CA TYR A 67 -6.19 -1.07 -3.86
C TYR A 67 -7.32 -0.58 -2.95
N TYR A 68 -7.98 -1.51 -2.28
CA TYR A 68 -9.30 -1.34 -1.64
C TYR A 68 -10.39 -1.00 -2.66
N HIS A 69 -10.76 0.28 -2.78
CA HIS A 69 -11.78 0.77 -3.72
C HIS A 69 -11.18 1.65 -4.82
N GLN A 70 -9.85 1.83 -4.81
CA GLN A 70 -9.17 2.74 -5.71
C GLN A 70 -8.52 1.95 -6.86
N PRO A 71 -8.91 2.21 -8.12
CA PRO A 71 -8.31 1.56 -9.27
C PRO A 71 -6.90 2.11 -9.51
N LEU A 72 -5.95 1.20 -9.73
CA LEU A 72 -4.56 1.50 -10.03
C LEU A 72 -4.10 0.63 -11.21
N TYR A 73 -3.25 1.20 -12.07
CA TYR A 73 -2.52 0.44 -13.09
C TYR A 73 -1.17 0.06 -12.53
N GLY A 74 -0.82 -1.23 -12.55
CA GLY A 74 0.38 -1.75 -11.91
C GLY A 74 1.39 -2.33 -12.89
N GLU A 75 2.66 -2.10 -12.61
CA GLU A 75 3.80 -2.77 -13.24
C GLU A 75 4.68 -3.39 -12.15
N ALA A 76 5.27 -4.55 -12.44
CA ALA A 76 6.20 -5.25 -11.57
C ALA A 76 7.44 -5.68 -12.35
N ILE A 77 8.61 -5.28 -11.89
CA ILE A 77 9.91 -5.69 -12.44
C ILE A 77 10.54 -6.67 -11.47
N LEU A 78 10.70 -7.92 -11.93
CA LEU A 78 11.31 -8.99 -11.15
C LEU A 78 12.81 -9.06 -11.46
N THR A 79 13.64 -8.82 -10.44
CA THR A 79 15.10 -9.00 -10.52
C THR A 79 15.55 -10.17 -9.64
N GLY A 80 16.83 -10.49 -9.61
CA GLY A 80 17.35 -11.53 -8.70
C GLY A 80 17.12 -11.23 -7.22
N GLU A 81 17.38 -9.98 -6.81
CA GLU A 81 17.49 -9.57 -5.40
C GLU A 81 16.26 -8.85 -4.87
N GLU A 82 15.42 -8.29 -5.74
CA GLU A 82 14.24 -7.51 -5.33
C GLU A 82 13.13 -7.55 -6.39
N ILE A 83 11.92 -7.19 -5.97
CA ILE A 83 10.77 -6.93 -6.85
C ILE A 83 10.41 -5.46 -6.72
N ARG A 84 10.28 -4.77 -7.85
CA ARG A 84 9.88 -3.37 -7.90
C ARG A 84 8.49 -3.25 -8.50
N PHE A 85 7.55 -2.77 -7.72
CA PHE A 85 6.20 -2.45 -8.18
C PHE A 85 6.04 -0.95 -8.38
N SER A 86 5.33 -0.56 -9.43
CA SER A 86 4.88 0.81 -9.68
C SER A 86 3.39 0.79 -9.95
N PHE A 87 2.62 1.51 -9.16
CA PHE A 87 1.17 1.64 -9.36
C PHE A 87 0.79 3.10 -9.64
N LEU A 88 0.05 3.32 -10.71
CA LEU A 88 -0.26 4.64 -11.25
C LEU A 88 -1.76 4.93 -11.21
N THR A 89 -2.09 6.20 -10.94
CA THR A 89 -3.45 6.74 -11.03
C THR A 89 -3.39 8.26 -11.22
N ASP A 90 -4.44 8.83 -11.80
CA ASP A 90 -4.54 10.27 -11.99
C ASP A 90 -4.59 11.00 -10.64
N TYR A 91 -4.00 12.21 -10.61
CA TYR A 91 -4.06 13.04 -9.43
C TYR A 91 -5.48 13.55 -9.17
N GLN A 92 -6.00 13.16 -8.01
CA GLN A 92 -7.10 13.81 -7.32
C GLN A 92 -6.75 13.89 -5.83
N VAL A 93 -7.17 14.97 -5.17
CA VAL A 93 -6.91 15.15 -3.73
C VAL A 93 -7.48 13.97 -2.93
N GLN A 94 -8.64 13.47 -3.35
CA GLN A 94 -9.32 12.30 -2.79
C GLN A 94 -8.46 11.06 -2.95
N ASN A 95 -8.03 10.72 -4.17
CA ASN A 95 -7.16 9.58 -4.48
C ASN A 95 -5.87 9.58 -3.64
N LEU A 96 -5.21 10.75 -3.51
CA LEU A 96 -3.99 10.86 -2.70
C LEU A 96 -4.28 10.55 -1.23
N ASN A 97 -5.34 11.14 -0.68
CA ASN A 97 -5.71 10.93 0.72
C ASN A 97 -6.14 9.48 0.99
N GLU A 98 -6.87 8.86 0.06
CA GLU A 98 -7.27 7.46 0.16
C GLU A 98 -6.08 6.53 0.16
N LEU A 99 -5.08 6.72 -0.72
CA LEU A 99 -3.83 5.95 -0.68
C LEU A 99 -3.09 6.11 0.64
N ILE A 100 -2.97 7.33 1.15
CA ILE A 100 -2.35 7.60 2.47
C ILE A 100 -3.09 6.83 3.59
N LEU A 101 -4.42 6.81 3.56
CA LEU A 101 -5.23 6.09 4.54
C LEU A 101 -5.13 4.58 4.37
N ASN A 102 -5.11 4.07 3.14
CA ASN A 102 -5.02 2.65 2.84
C ASN A 102 -3.65 2.07 3.26
N LEU A 103 -2.56 2.80 3.03
CA LEU A 103 -1.24 2.42 3.56
C LEU A 103 -1.24 2.30 5.08
N ARG A 104 -1.92 3.21 5.78
CA ARG A 104 -2.06 3.14 7.24
C ARG A 104 -2.93 1.96 7.69
N LYS A 105 -4.00 1.63 6.96
CA LYS A 105 -4.84 0.46 7.24
C LYS A 105 -4.05 -0.84 7.11
N ASP A 106 -3.11 -0.88 6.17
CA ASP A 106 -2.19 -2.00 5.94
C ASP A 106 -1.00 -2.02 6.93
N GLY A 107 -1.01 -1.18 7.95
CA GLY A 107 0.00 -1.19 9.01
C GLY A 107 1.31 -0.48 8.63
N LEU A 108 1.34 0.27 7.52
CA LEU A 108 2.49 1.10 7.20
C LEU A 108 2.48 2.42 7.97
N VAL A 109 3.69 2.86 8.32
CA VAL A 109 3.95 4.11 9.03
C VAL A 109 4.88 4.99 8.22
N LEU A 110 4.64 6.29 8.29
CA LEU A 110 5.39 7.28 7.55
C LEU A 110 6.75 7.53 8.22
N THR A 111 7.82 7.47 7.44
CA THR A 111 9.20 7.71 7.91
C THR A 111 9.73 9.06 7.48
N ARG A 112 9.28 9.56 6.31
CA ARG A 112 9.76 10.81 5.72
C ARG A 112 8.73 11.39 4.77
N VAL A 113 8.68 12.71 4.72
CA VAL A 113 7.95 13.49 3.70
C VAL A 113 8.89 14.51 3.09
N GLU A 114 8.82 14.65 1.77
CA GLU A 114 9.47 15.71 1.01
C GLU A 114 8.42 16.41 0.14
N ILE A 115 8.35 17.75 0.18
CA ILE A 115 7.42 18.56 -0.61
C ILE A 115 8.16 19.79 -1.14
N GLN A 116 8.20 19.98 -2.46
CA GLN A 116 8.97 21.05 -3.12
C GLN A 116 10.44 21.14 -2.65
N GLY A 117 11.09 20.00 -2.38
CA GLY A 117 12.48 19.93 -1.91
C GLY A 117 12.68 20.17 -0.42
N ASP A 118 11.67 20.64 0.31
CA ASP A 118 11.72 20.70 1.76
C ASP A 118 11.41 19.33 2.35
N ARG A 119 12.13 18.94 3.41
CA ARG A 119 12.09 17.60 3.98
C ARG A 119 11.74 17.59 5.46
N TYR A 120 10.84 16.70 5.84
CA TYR A 120 10.53 16.35 7.23
C TYR A 120 10.81 14.86 7.46
N ASP A 121 11.81 14.55 8.30
CA ASP A 121 12.18 13.17 8.66
C ASP A 121 11.55 12.79 9.99
N VAL A 122 10.53 11.93 9.95
CA VAL A 122 9.75 11.53 11.13
C VAL A 122 10.60 10.70 12.07
N LYS A 123 11.41 9.79 11.53
CA LYS A 123 12.28 8.90 12.32
C LYS A 123 13.34 9.70 13.08
N GLU A 124 13.95 10.70 12.43
CA GLU A 124 14.90 11.57 13.12
C GLU A 124 14.24 12.38 14.24
N ARG A 125 13.05 12.95 13.97
CA ARG A 125 12.33 13.80 14.94
C ARG A 125 11.88 13.03 16.18
N LEU A 126 11.49 11.76 16.03
CA LEU A 126 11.05 10.91 17.14
C LEU A 126 12.17 10.53 18.12
N LYS A 127 13.45 10.71 17.76
CA LYS A 127 14.57 10.45 18.69
C LYS A 127 14.54 11.39 19.90
N ASP A 128 14.20 12.65 19.65
CA ASP A 128 14.30 13.73 20.65
C ASP A 128 12.93 14.27 21.09
N ASN A 129 11.82 13.81 20.48
CA ASN A 129 10.49 14.39 20.69
C ASN A 129 9.43 13.31 20.95
N LEU A 130 8.41 13.69 21.72
CA LEU A 130 7.22 12.86 21.91
C LEU A 130 6.45 12.70 20.60
N SER A 131 5.89 11.52 20.36
CA SER A 131 5.11 11.21 19.14
C SER A 131 4.02 12.24 18.85
N ARG A 132 3.25 12.69 19.86
CA ARG A 132 2.21 13.72 19.68
C ARG A 132 2.78 15.04 19.12
N THR A 133 3.99 15.42 19.55
CA THR A 133 4.65 16.64 19.06
C THR A 133 5.03 16.47 17.60
N VAL A 134 5.66 15.35 17.25
CA VAL A 134 6.05 15.02 15.87
C VAL A 134 4.83 14.96 14.94
N ASP A 135 3.74 14.33 15.38
CA ASP A 135 2.49 14.25 14.61
C ASP A 135 1.93 15.65 14.30
N LYS A 136 1.89 16.53 15.30
CA LYS A 136 1.42 17.92 15.12
C LYS A 136 2.30 18.67 14.13
N GLU A 137 3.62 18.59 14.29
CA GLU A 137 4.57 19.25 13.41
C GLU A 137 4.49 18.74 11.96
N LEU A 138 4.36 17.43 11.79
CA LEU A 138 4.20 16.81 10.48
C LEU A 138 2.94 17.29 9.77
N ILE A 139 1.80 17.36 10.46
CA ILE A 139 0.56 17.88 9.89
C ILE A 139 0.71 19.35 9.47
N LEU A 140 1.34 20.17 10.31
CA LEU A 140 1.63 21.57 9.98
C LEU A 140 2.58 21.70 8.79
N PHE A 141 3.59 20.82 8.70
CA PHE A 141 4.51 20.75 7.56
C PHE A 141 3.78 20.41 6.26
N ILE A 142 2.90 19.40 6.25
CA ILE A 142 2.16 19.00 5.04
C ILE A 142 1.19 20.11 4.61
N ASN A 143 0.43 20.67 5.55
CA ASN A 143 -0.65 21.61 5.26
C ASN A 143 -0.18 23.00 4.79
N ARG A 144 1.11 23.33 4.91
CA ARG A 144 1.63 24.62 4.42
C ARG A 144 1.78 24.67 2.89
N TYR A 145 1.74 23.52 2.22
CA TYR A 145 1.88 23.44 0.76
C TYR A 145 0.54 23.26 0.06
N SER A 146 0.48 23.72 -1.19
CA SER A 146 -0.62 23.40 -2.10
C SER A 146 -0.78 21.89 -2.21
N GLN A 147 -2.02 21.39 -2.33
CA GLN A 147 -2.27 19.95 -2.50
C GLN A 147 -1.68 19.38 -3.79
N LYS A 148 -1.49 20.20 -4.83
CA LYS A 148 -0.84 19.83 -6.08
C LYS A 148 0.68 19.94 -6.06
N ALA A 149 1.26 20.42 -4.96
CA ALA A 149 2.70 20.56 -4.86
C ALA A 149 3.38 19.17 -4.96
N PRO A 150 4.43 19.03 -5.80
CA PRO A 150 5.18 17.80 -5.92
C PRO A 150 5.66 17.32 -4.55
N ARG A 151 5.40 16.05 -4.26
CA ARG A 151 5.65 15.42 -2.96
C ARG A 151 6.07 13.97 -3.10
N SER A 152 6.85 13.53 -2.13
CA SER A 152 7.24 12.14 -1.93
C SER A 152 7.07 11.77 -0.46
N MET A 153 6.43 10.63 -0.19
CA MET A 153 6.19 10.12 1.16
C MET A 153 6.77 8.71 1.27
N SER A 154 7.71 8.49 2.19
CA SER A 154 8.35 7.18 2.39
C SER A 154 7.74 6.45 3.57
N TRP A 155 7.44 5.17 3.38
CA TRP A 155 6.74 4.33 4.35
C TRP A 155 7.43 2.97 4.51
N VAL A 156 7.26 2.39 5.70
CA VAL A 156 7.68 1.02 6.06
C VAL A 156 6.61 0.39 6.93
N LEU A 157 6.67 -0.93 7.14
CA LEU A 157 5.82 -1.59 8.13
C LEU A 157 6.15 -1.10 9.55
N ALA A 158 5.13 -0.98 10.40
CA ALA A 158 5.28 -0.44 11.75
C ALA A 158 6.27 -1.22 12.63
N ASP A 159 6.28 -2.55 12.54
CA ASP A 159 7.20 -3.43 13.26
C ASP A 159 8.66 -3.30 12.77
N GLU A 160 8.87 -2.67 11.62
CA GLU A 160 10.18 -2.47 10.99
C GLU A 160 10.61 -1.01 10.96
N PHE A 161 9.93 -0.13 11.71
CA PHE A 161 10.21 1.32 11.72
C PHE A 161 11.69 1.64 11.96
N ASP A 162 12.29 0.93 12.92
CA ASP A 162 13.70 1.09 13.29
C ASP A 162 14.65 0.19 12.52
N ALA A 163 14.15 -0.75 11.73
CA ALA A 163 14.97 -1.70 11.00
C ALA A 163 15.91 -0.99 9.99
N PRO A 164 17.21 -1.33 9.96
CA PRO A 164 18.13 -0.77 8.97
C PRO A 164 17.82 -1.25 7.54
N LYS A 165 17.21 -2.44 7.42
CA LYS A 165 16.80 -3.07 6.18
C LYS A 165 15.38 -3.63 6.38
N PRO A 166 14.32 -2.82 6.21
CA PRO A 166 12.96 -3.33 6.26
C PRO A 166 12.73 -4.29 5.08
N ARG A 167 11.81 -5.23 5.23
CA ARG A 167 11.50 -6.23 4.20
C ARG A 167 10.93 -5.59 2.93
N LEU A 168 10.26 -4.45 3.10
CA LEU A 168 9.73 -3.64 2.00
C LEU A 168 9.90 -2.15 2.27
N LYS A 169 9.97 -1.38 1.19
CA LYS A 169 9.89 0.08 1.21
C LYS A 169 8.78 0.53 0.29
N VAL A 170 7.94 1.44 0.77
CA VAL A 170 6.89 2.05 -0.04
C VAL A 170 7.15 3.53 -0.20
N THR A 171 6.99 4.04 -1.41
CA THR A 171 7.07 5.47 -1.70
C THR A 171 5.82 5.90 -2.43
N LEU A 172 5.10 6.87 -1.88
CA LEU A 172 3.95 7.50 -2.51
C LEU A 172 4.40 8.86 -3.06
N ASN A 173 4.44 8.99 -4.38
CA ASN A 173 4.81 10.20 -5.08
C ASN A 173 3.57 10.85 -5.69
N SER A 174 3.57 12.17 -5.76
CA SER A 174 2.65 12.91 -6.62
C SER A 174 3.29 14.19 -7.10
N ASP A 175 3.09 14.54 -8.36
CA ASP A 175 3.56 15.79 -8.98
C ASP A 175 2.44 16.80 -9.24
N GLY A 176 1.21 16.47 -8.86
CA GLY A 176 0.00 17.28 -9.10
C GLY A 176 -0.74 16.94 -10.39
N GLU A 177 -0.21 16.03 -11.21
CA GLU A 177 -0.85 15.46 -12.40
C GLU A 177 -1.10 13.96 -12.22
N MET A 178 -0.11 13.23 -11.71
CA MET A 178 -0.16 11.80 -11.43
C MET A 178 0.13 11.51 -9.95
N ILE A 179 -0.31 10.33 -9.52
CA ILE A 179 0.09 9.71 -8.26
C ILE A 179 0.72 8.36 -8.58
N GLU A 180 1.87 8.10 -7.98
CA GLU A 180 2.62 6.86 -8.15
C GLU A 180 2.89 6.24 -6.78
N LEU A 181 2.42 5.01 -6.59
CA LEU A 181 2.73 4.19 -5.43
C LEU A 181 3.80 3.16 -5.83
N LYS A 182 5.02 3.38 -5.37
CA LYS A 182 6.14 2.45 -5.56
C LYS A 182 6.29 1.52 -4.38
N VAL A 183 6.49 0.23 -4.62
CA VAL A 183 6.83 -0.75 -3.59
C VAL A 183 8.10 -1.49 -4.01
N ILE A 184 9.10 -1.53 -3.15
CA ILE A 184 10.29 -2.36 -3.36
C ILE A 184 10.29 -3.45 -2.30
N ARG A 185 10.27 -4.70 -2.73
CA ARG A 185 10.30 -5.88 -1.87
C ARG A 185 11.65 -6.58 -1.99
N PHE A 186 12.35 -6.74 -0.86
CA PHE A 186 13.63 -7.44 -0.75
C PHE A 186 13.45 -8.88 -0.30
#